data_AF-A0A3C0C591-F1
#
_entry.id   AF-A0A3C0C591-F1
#
_cell.length_a   1.000
_cell.length_b   1.000
_cell.length_c   1.000
_cell.angle_alpha   90.00
_cell.angle_beta   90.00
_cell.angle_gamma   90.00
#
_symmetry.space_group_name_H-M   'P 1'
#
loop_
_entity.id
_entity.type
_entity.pdbx_description
1 polymer ?
#
loop_
_entity_poly.entity_id
_entity_poly.type
_entity_poly.pdbx_seq_one_letter_code
_entity_poly.pdbx_strand_id
1 'polypeptide(L)'
;IAEKDPFYGIDNLMFQKVPEEKNSKKLIADIKSKVWLIRNMTPSIQLYRETAILSSDTYRELPGYLTFMSPLRVEDEHSATYAAPLFRDQFELEMYENDGILWIRSGIFLFSDAGKTRVLRSGQNAVMIGEKGYNEWYRTGSGSILSFEKPEKGRIMVLAEEAEGLALFDSITDEGEVYAPEGSYVVCIGRPGEMFTVNVK
;
A
#
# COMPACT_ATOMS: atom_id res chain seq x y z
N ILE A 1 -3.50 -43.05 11.15
CA ILE A 1 -4.91 -42.66 11.35
C ILE A 1 -4.89 -41.14 11.42
N ALA A 2 -5.22 -40.48 10.30
CA ALA A 2 -5.42 -39.03 10.31
C ALA A 2 -6.73 -38.79 11.04
N GLU A 3 -6.68 -38.09 12.16
CA GLU A 3 -7.85 -37.64 12.88
C GLU A 3 -8.66 -36.74 11.93
N LYS A 4 -9.90 -37.14 11.63
CA LYS A 4 -10.84 -36.36 10.84
C LYS A 4 -11.26 -35.17 11.70
N ASP A 5 -10.53 -34.07 11.62
CA ASP A 5 -11.02 -32.81 12.16
C ASP A 5 -12.38 -32.49 11.52
N PRO A 6 -13.46 -32.32 12.31
CA PRO A 6 -14.74 -31.90 11.76
C PRO A 6 -14.57 -30.49 11.19
N PHE A 7 -14.75 -30.38 9.88
CA PHE A 7 -14.84 -29.09 9.22
C PHE A 7 -16.16 -28.44 9.68
N TYR A 8 -16.07 -27.52 10.65
CA TYR A 8 -17.20 -26.65 10.99
C TYR A 8 -17.46 -25.76 9.77
N GLY A 9 -18.63 -25.90 9.14
CA GLY A 9 -19.03 -25.05 8.02
C GLY A 9 -18.97 -23.59 8.45
N ILE A 10 -18.24 -22.78 7.70
CA ILE A 10 -18.21 -21.33 7.89
C ILE A 10 -19.08 -20.73 6.78
N ASP A 11 -20.18 -20.10 7.16
CA ASP A 11 -20.92 -19.23 6.24
C ASP A 11 -20.11 -17.95 6.04
N ASN A 12 -19.66 -17.71 4.80
CA ASN A 12 -18.98 -16.48 4.43
C ASN A 12 -19.93 -15.57 3.67
N LEU A 13 -20.08 -14.33 4.14
CA LEU A 13 -20.80 -13.30 3.41
C LEU A 13 -19.99 -12.90 2.18
N MET A 14 -20.46 -13.29 0.99
CA MET A 14 -19.79 -12.97 -0.27
C MET A 14 -20.20 -11.59 -0.81
N PHE A 15 -21.47 -11.22 -0.62
CA PHE A 15 -22.03 -9.98 -1.15
C PHE A 15 -23.00 -9.37 -0.16
N GLN A 16 -22.98 -8.04 -0.07
CA GLN A 16 -23.99 -7.26 0.64
C GLN A 16 -24.51 -6.16 -0.27
N LYS A 17 -25.84 -6.07 -0.41
CA LYS A 17 -26.47 -4.96 -1.12
C LYS A 17 -26.31 -3.69 -0.28
N VAL A 18 -25.83 -2.61 -0.91
CA VAL A 18 -25.73 -1.28 -0.31
C VAL A 18 -26.98 -0.44 -0.66
N PRO A 19 -27.41 0.49 0.21
CA PRO A 19 -28.53 1.37 -0.08
C PRO A 19 -28.17 2.40 -1.16
N GLU A 20 -29.18 2.93 -1.84
CA GLU A 20 -28.98 4.04 -2.78
C GLU A 20 -28.78 5.35 -2.01
N GLU A 21 -27.70 6.09 -2.32
CA GLU A 21 -27.39 7.37 -1.69
C GLU A 21 -27.94 8.54 -2.53
N LYS A 22 -29.12 9.04 -2.14
CA LYS A 22 -29.80 10.14 -2.85
C LYS A 22 -29.05 11.47 -2.80
N ASN A 23 -28.25 11.70 -1.75
CA ASN A 23 -27.45 12.91 -1.54
C ASN A 23 -25.99 12.53 -1.30
N SER A 24 -25.37 11.91 -2.30
CA SER A 24 -23.98 11.44 -2.21
C SER A 24 -23.02 12.58 -1.87
N LYS A 25 -22.21 12.37 -0.84
CA LYS A 25 -21.10 13.25 -0.48
C LYS A 25 -19.86 12.93 -1.32
N LYS A 26 -18.87 13.81 -1.27
CA LYS A 26 -17.59 13.66 -1.97
C LYS A 26 -16.45 13.92 -1.01
N LEU A 27 -15.36 13.18 -1.21
CA LEU A 27 -14.09 13.45 -0.58
C LEU A 27 -13.48 14.74 -1.14
N ILE A 28 -12.57 15.33 -0.37
CA ILE A 28 -11.83 16.56 -0.68
C ILE A 28 -10.95 16.40 -1.92
N ALA A 29 -10.56 15.16 -2.25
CA ALA A 29 -9.78 14.86 -3.43
C ALA A 29 -10.34 13.64 -4.16
N ASP A 30 -10.15 13.63 -5.48
CA ASP A 30 -10.44 12.47 -6.30
C ASP A 30 -9.42 11.36 -6.01
N ILE A 31 -9.93 10.19 -5.68
CA ILE A 31 -9.15 8.97 -5.43
C ILE A 31 -9.41 7.90 -6.49
N LYS A 32 -10.14 8.22 -7.56
CA LYS A 32 -10.44 7.24 -8.61
C LYS A 32 -9.17 6.70 -9.26
N SER A 33 -9.06 5.37 -9.33
CA SER A 33 -7.96 4.65 -9.97
C SER A 33 -6.58 5.11 -9.50
N LYS A 34 -6.45 5.46 -8.21
CA LYS A 34 -5.18 5.87 -7.61
C LYS A 34 -4.49 4.71 -6.92
N VAL A 35 -3.16 4.76 -6.92
CA VAL A 35 -2.29 3.82 -6.22
C VAL A 35 -1.73 4.48 -4.96
N TRP A 36 -1.63 3.70 -3.88
CA TRP A 36 -1.31 4.15 -2.54
C TRP A 36 -0.25 3.25 -1.90
N LEU A 37 0.74 3.84 -1.25
CA LEU A 37 1.90 3.13 -0.71
C LEU A 37 1.88 3.16 0.82
N ILE A 38 1.98 2.01 1.50
CA ILE A 38 2.02 1.98 2.97
C ILE A 38 3.29 2.66 3.49
N ARG A 39 3.15 3.57 4.45
CA ARG A 39 4.25 4.37 5.01
C ARG A 39 4.75 3.91 6.36
N ASN A 40 4.12 2.95 7.02
CA ASN A 40 4.45 2.56 8.40
C ASN A 40 4.62 1.04 8.61
N MET A 41 5.10 0.31 7.62
CA MET A 41 5.52 -1.08 7.75
C MET A 41 6.71 -1.22 8.68
N THR A 42 6.76 -2.33 9.43
CA THR A 42 7.96 -2.74 10.17
C THR A 42 8.80 -3.68 9.31
N PRO A 43 10.14 -3.78 9.52
CA PRO A 43 10.96 -4.71 8.75
C PRO A 43 10.48 -6.17 8.85
N SER A 44 9.89 -6.55 9.98
CA SER A 44 9.39 -7.90 10.24
C SER A 44 7.99 -8.18 9.69
N ILE A 45 7.33 -7.20 9.06
CA ILE A 45 5.93 -7.35 8.66
C ILE A 45 5.76 -8.52 7.68
N GLN A 46 4.78 -9.38 7.95
CA GLN A 46 4.38 -10.43 7.03
C GLN A 46 3.13 -9.92 6.32
N LEU A 47 3.28 -9.54 5.06
CA LEU A 47 2.17 -9.05 4.25
C LEU A 47 1.53 -10.24 3.54
N TYR A 48 0.21 -10.34 3.63
CA TYR A 48 -0.55 -11.27 2.82
C TYR A 48 -0.85 -10.56 1.49
N ARG A 49 -0.25 -11.05 0.40
CA ARG A 49 -0.37 -10.51 -0.96
C ARG A 49 -0.09 -8.99 -1.06
N GLU A 50 -0.76 -8.29 -1.96
CA GLU A 50 -0.50 -6.92 -2.46
C GLU A 50 -0.56 -5.80 -1.40
N THR A 51 -0.64 -6.11 -0.10
CA THR A 51 -0.97 -5.12 0.93
C THR A 51 -0.03 -3.93 1.00
N ALA A 52 1.22 -4.02 0.53
CA ALA A 52 2.15 -2.89 0.51
C ALA A 52 1.71 -1.75 -0.44
N ILE A 53 0.99 -2.09 -1.52
CA ILE A 53 0.55 -1.19 -2.59
C ILE A 53 -0.95 -1.41 -2.82
N LEU A 54 -1.75 -0.39 -2.57
CA LEU A 54 -3.20 -0.49 -2.69
C LEU A 54 -3.73 0.39 -3.81
N SER A 55 -4.75 -0.09 -4.52
CA SER A 55 -5.53 0.75 -5.43
C SER A 55 -6.83 1.21 -4.77
N SER A 56 -7.25 2.45 -5.06
CA SER A 56 -8.58 2.95 -4.73
C SER A 56 -9.41 3.14 -5.99
N ASP A 57 -10.73 3.01 -5.84
CA ASP A 57 -11.65 3.30 -6.94
C ASP A 57 -12.95 3.94 -6.48
N THR A 58 -13.62 4.63 -7.39
CA THR A 58 -14.94 5.22 -7.21
C THR A 58 -15.83 4.88 -8.42
N TYR A 59 -17.12 4.72 -8.18
CA TYR A 59 -18.04 4.18 -9.18
C TYR A 59 -19.06 5.22 -9.62
N ARG A 60 -19.19 5.41 -10.93
CA ARG A 60 -20.15 6.36 -11.49
C ARG A 60 -21.59 5.94 -11.16
N GLU A 61 -21.81 4.63 -11.12
CA GLU A 61 -23.09 3.97 -10.86
C GLU A 61 -23.46 3.95 -9.37
N LEU A 62 -22.49 4.18 -8.48
CA LEU A 62 -22.68 4.23 -7.02
C LEU A 62 -22.03 5.51 -6.44
N PRO A 63 -22.58 6.69 -6.72
CA PRO A 63 -22.02 7.95 -6.24
C PRO A 63 -22.02 7.97 -4.70
N GLY A 64 -20.92 8.45 -4.11
CA GLY A 64 -20.72 8.45 -2.66
C GLY A 64 -20.20 7.13 -2.09
N TYR A 65 -20.00 6.11 -2.93
CA TYR A 65 -19.30 4.87 -2.56
C TYR A 65 -17.93 4.78 -3.23
N LEU A 66 -17.02 4.08 -2.56
CA LEU A 66 -15.65 3.86 -3.00
C LEU A 66 -15.11 2.53 -2.50
N THR A 67 -14.02 2.06 -3.09
CA THR A 67 -13.20 0.99 -2.53
C THR A 67 -11.81 1.49 -2.22
N PHE A 68 -11.33 1.06 -1.06
CA PHE A 68 -9.93 1.14 -0.65
C PHE A 68 -9.56 -0.18 0.01
N MET A 69 -9.13 -0.19 1.28
CA MET A 69 -8.96 -1.39 2.11
C MET A 69 -10.30 -2.11 2.39
N SER A 70 -11.41 -1.42 2.20
CA SER A 70 -12.77 -1.92 2.40
C SER A 70 -13.74 -1.23 1.41
N PRO A 71 -14.94 -1.79 1.17
CA PRO A 71 -16.03 -1.05 0.57
C PRO A 71 -16.52 0.03 1.53
N LEU A 72 -16.48 1.29 1.11
CA LEU A 72 -16.76 2.45 1.95
C LEU A 72 -17.77 3.39 1.32
N ARG A 73 -18.42 4.17 2.19
CA ARG A 73 -19.36 5.23 1.87
C ARG A 73 -18.83 6.53 2.44
N VAL A 74 -18.79 7.56 1.62
CA VAL A 74 -18.30 8.89 2.00
C VAL A 74 -19.18 9.48 3.09
N GLU A 75 -18.56 9.83 4.22
CA GLU A 75 -19.22 10.44 5.37
C GLU A 75 -19.06 11.97 5.35
N ASP A 76 -17.90 12.48 4.94
CA ASP A 76 -17.64 13.89 4.71
C ASP A 76 -16.46 14.10 3.74
N GLU A 77 -15.92 15.32 3.64
CA GLU A 77 -14.80 15.63 2.74
C GLU A 77 -13.50 14.90 3.13
N HIS A 78 -13.35 14.48 4.38
CA HIS A 78 -12.14 13.84 4.90
C HIS A 78 -12.34 12.37 5.28
N SER A 79 -13.57 11.88 5.37
CA SER A 79 -13.83 10.56 5.92
C SER A 79 -14.78 9.70 5.07
N ALA A 80 -14.57 8.38 5.13
CA ALA A 80 -15.50 7.39 4.64
C ALA A 80 -15.59 6.22 5.62
N THR A 81 -16.82 5.78 5.87
CA THR A 81 -17.14 4.67 6.81
C THR A 81 -17.76 3.49 6.06
N TYR A 82 -18.07 2.42 6.78
CA TYR A 82 -18.51 1.13 6.24
C TYR A 82 -19.71 1.25 5.30
N ALA A 83 -19.54 0.85 4.04
CA ALA A 83 -20.65 0.69 3.11
C ALA A 83 -21.43 -0.61 3.35
N ALA A 84 -20.73 -1.64 3.83
CA ALA A 84 -21.26 -2.99 4.00
C ALA A 84 -20.98 -3.48 5.43
N PRO A 85 -21.70 -2.97 6.46
CA PRO A 85 -21.36 -3.17 7.87
C PRO A 85 -21.39 -4.63 8.38
N LEU A 86 -21.83 -5.60 7.58
CA LEU A 86 -21.88 -7.01 7.98
C LEU A 86 -20.60 -7.79 7.66
N PHE A 87 -19.65 -7.19 6.93
CA PHE A 87 -18.32 -7.77 6.77
C PHE A 87 -17.53 -7.64 8.08
N ARG A 88 -16.83 -8.71 8.48
CA ARG A 88 -16.09 -8.75 9.75
C ARG A 88 -14.90 -7.77 9.76
N ASP A 89 -14.05 -7.86 8.74
CA ASP A 89 -12.82 -7.08 8.65
C ASP A 89 -13.09 -5.85 7.79
N GLN A 90 -13.21 -4.69 8.45
CA GLN A 90 -13.41 -3.43 7.77
C GLN A 90 -12.55 -2.34 8.39
N PHE A 91 -12.14 -1.41 7.55
CA PHE A 91 -11.35 -0.26 7.95
C PHE A 91 -11.95 0.99 7.35
N GLU A 92 -12.21 1.99 8.19
CA GLU A 92 -12.58 3.32 7.75
C GLU A 92 -11.41 3.98 7.00
N LEU A 93 -11.71 5.08 6.33
CA LEU A 93 -10.75 5.91 5.62
C LEU A 93 -10.81 7.32 6.18
N GLU A 94 -9.65 7.86 6.54
CA GLU A 94 -9.47 9.25 6.95
C GLU A 94 -8.39 9.90 6.08
N MET A 95 -8.69 11.07 5.53
CA MET A 95 -7.83 11.85 4.65
C MET A 95 -7.26 13.06 5.38
N TYR A 96 -5.95 13.18 5.35
CA TYR A 96 -5.25 14.29 5.98
C TYR A 96 -4.02 14.70 5.15
N GLU A 97 -3.58 15.93 5.34
CA GLU A 97 -2.36 16.43 4.70
C GLU A 97 -1.14 16.09 5.58
N ASN A 98 -0.07 15.57 4.96
CA ASN A 98 1.25 15.49 5.56
C ASN A 98 2.29 16.06 4.58
N ASP A 99 2.92 17.18 4.98
CA ASP A 99 3.98 17.85 4.23
C ASP A 99 3.56 18.21 2.78
N GLY A 100 2.35 18.75 2.59
CA GLY A 100 1.81 19.11 1.26
C GLY A 100 1.36 17.91 0.41
N ILE A 101 1.42 16.69 0.95
CA ILE A 101 0.98 15.47 0.28
C ILE A 101 -0.26 14.95 1.00
N LEU A 102 -1.28 14.60 0.24
CA LEU A 102 -2.47 13.94 0.76
C LEU A 102 -2.15 12.50 1.17
N TRP A 103 -2.48 12.17 2.41
CA TRP A 103 -2.33 10.84 2.99
C TRP A 103 -3.69 10.28 3.36
N ILE A 104 -3.76 8.95 3.39
CA ILE A 104 -4.89 8.20 3.90
C ILE A 104 -4.44 7.41 5.12
N ARG A 105 -5.23 7.46 6.20
CA ARG A 105 -5.19 6.47 7.26
C ARG A 105 -6.34 5.50 7.07
N SER A 106 -6.04 4.21 7.14
CA SER A 106 -7.06 3.17 7.19
C SER A 106 -6.66 2.10 8.20
N GLY A 107 -7.42 2.02 9.29
CA GLY A 107 -7.05 1.23 10.46
C GLY A 107 -5.69 1.66 11.04
N ILE A 108 -4.76 0.71 11.08
CA ILE A 108 -3.38 0.91 11.57
C ILE A 108 -2.41 1.39 10.48
N PHE A 109 -2.84 1.41 9.21
CA PHE A 109 -1.96 1.69 8.09
C PHE A 109 -2.08 3.15 7.65
N LEU A 110 -0.93 3.72 7.29
CA LEU A 110 -0.81 5.04 6.70
C LEU A 110 -0.39 4.89 5.25
N PHE A 111 -0.98 5.67 4.35
CA PHE A 111 -0.74 5.57 2.93
C PHE A 111 -0.46 6.94 2.32
N SER A 112 0.48 6.98 1.37
CA SER A 112 0.72 8.17 0.55
C SER A 112 0.38 7.92 -0.91
N ASP A 113 -0.04 8.95 -1.64
CA ASP A 113 -0.29 8.90 -3.09
C ASP A 113 0.98 8.48 -3.85
N ALA A 114 0.93 7.34 -4.55
CA ALA A 114 2.06 6.80 -5.28
C ALA A 114 2.52 7.71 -6.42
N GLY A 115 1.64 8.54 -6.99
CA GLY A 115 1.95 9.52 -8.02
C GLY A 115 2.83 10.68 -7.54
N LYS A 116 3.03 10.81 -6.23
CA LYS A 116 3.96 11.79 -5.61
C LYS A 116 5.31 11.18 -5.21
N THR A 117 5.52 9.90 -5.53
CA THR A 117 6.75 9.17 -5.22
C THR A 117 7.92 9.64 -6.08
N ARG A 118 9.11 9.74 -5.48
CA ARG A 118 10.32 10.17 -6.18
C ARG A 118 10.85 9.06 -7.06
N VAL A 119 11.42 9.43 -8.21
CA VAL A 119 12.07 8.49 -9.13
C VAL A 119 13.54 8.30 -8.72
N LEU A 120 14.01 7.06 -8.71
CA LEU A 120 15.43 6.73 -8.51
C LEU A 120 16.27 7.29 -9.68
N ARG A 121 17.46 7.77 -9.36
CA ARG A 121 18.43 8.22 -10.37
C ARG A 121 19.30 7.04 -10.78
N SER A 122 19.84 7.07 -12.00
CA SER A 122 20.88 6.12 -12.41
C SER A 122 22.10 6.23 -11.48
N GLY A 123 22.74 5.10 -11.20
CA GLY A 123 23.84 5.01 -10.25
C GLY A 123 23.38 4.91 -8.79
N GLN A 124 24.15 5.50 -7.89
CA GLN A 124 23.97 5.35 -6.45
C GLN A 124 22.91 6.32 -5.90
N ASN A 125 21.94 5.79 -5.15
CA ASN A 125 20.93 6.58 -4.42
C ASN A 125 21.06 6.28 -2.92
N ALA A 126 21.39 7.31 -2.14
CA ALA A 126 21.35 7.22 -0.68
C ALA A 126 19.92 7.49 -0.17
N VAL A 127 19.41 6.59 0.66
CA VAL A 127 18.07 6.65 1.23
C VAL A 127 18.17 6.64 2.75
N MET A 128 17.70 7.72 3.40
CA MET A 128 17.66 7.83 4.85
C MET A 128 16.23 7.72 5.33
N ILE A 129 15.97 6.86 6.31
CA ILE A 129 14.66 6.83 6.98
C ILE A 129 14.53 8.10 7.83
N GLY A 130 13.50 8.90 7.56
CA GLY A 130 13.26 10.14 8.29
C GLY A 130 12.97 9.94 9.78
N GLU A 131 13.01 11.03 10.55
CA GLU A 131 12.83 11.01 12.02
C GLU A 131 11.50 10.40 12.47
N LYS A 132 10.44 10.58 11.68
CA LYS A 132 9.10 9.99 11.93
C LYS A 132 9.07 8.47 11.72
N GLY A 133 10.12 7.87 11.14
CA GLY A 133 10.23 6.42 10.93
C GLY A 133 9.36 5.86 9.80
N TYR A 134 8.88 6.72 8.90
CA TYR A 134 8.11 6.26 7.75
C TYR A 134 9.00 5.52 6.76
N ASN A 135 8.44 4.51 6.10
CA ASN A 135 9.12 3.80 5.03
C ASN A 135 9.38 4.75 3.87
N GLU A 136 10.54 4.62 3.23
CA GLU A 136 10.87 5.45 2.08
C GLU A 136 10.64 4.71 0.79
N TRP A 137 9.77 5.28 -0.03
CA TRP A 137 9.35 4.75 -1.32
C TRP A 137 9.98 5.50 -2.47
N TYR A 138 10.37 4.76 -3.49
CA TYR A 138 10.85 5.27 -4.76
C TYR A 138 10.24 4.50 -5.92
N ARG A 139 10.25 5.12 -7.10
CA ARG A 139 9.85 4.51 -8.36
C ARG A 139 11.05 4.38 -9.29
N THR A 140 11.12 3.31 -10.08
CA THR A 140 12.09 3.17 -11.16
C THR A 140 11.65 4.01 -12.37
N GLY A 141 12.60 4.72 -12.99
CA GLY A 141 12.31 5.57 -14.17
C GLY A 141 12.46 4.85 -15.51
N SER A 142 13.05 3.66 -15.51
CA SER A 142 13.24 2.79 -16.67
C SER A 142 13.43 1.35 -16.16
N GLY A 143 13.35 0.36 -17.05
CA GLY A 143 13.75 -0.99 -16.71
C GLY A 143 15.24 -1.04 -16.35
N SER A 144 15.57 -1.54 -15.16
CA SER A 144 16.93 -1.44 -14.60
C SER A 144 17.28 -2.62 -13.70
N ILE A 145 18.58 -2.87 -13.53
CA ILE A 145 19.07 -3.83 -12.54
C ILE A 145 19.38 -3.07 -11.25
N LEU A 146 18.79 -3.52 -10.14
CA LEU A 146 18.92 -2.92 -8.83
C LEU A 146 19.82 -3.78 -7.94
N SER A 147 20.72 -3.13 -7.20
CA SER A 147 21.47 -3.76 -6.12
C SER A 147 21.48 -2.88 -4.88
N PHE A 148 21.71 -3.49 -3.71
CA PHE A 148 21.38 -2.85 -2.45
C PHE A 148 22.47 -2.97 -1.38
N GLU A 149 22.60 -1.93 -0.58
CA GLU A 149 23.23 -1.99 0.75
C GLU A 149 22.17 -1.59 1.78
N LYS A 150 22.04 -2.36 2.86
CA LYS A 150 21.01 -2.13 3.87
C LYS A 150 21.57 -2.30 5.29
N PRO A 151 20.96 -1.67 6.30
CA PRO A 151 21.21 -2.00 7.69
C PRO A 151 20.88 -3.47 7.98
N GLU A 152 21.53 -4.07 8.97
CA GLU A 152 21.32 -5.46 9.37
C GLU A 152 19.83 -5.78 9.58
N LYS A 153 19.11 -4.90 10.28
CA LYS A 153 17.68 -5.05 10.61
C LYS A 153 16.74 -4.30 9.65
N GLY A 154 17.29 -3.70 8.60
CA GLY A 154 16.51 -3.07 7.53
C GLY A 154 16.01 -4.10 6.53
N ARG A 155 14.95 -3.74 5.79
CA ARG A 155 14.40 -4.55 4.70
C ARG A 155 14.19 -3.68 3.47
N ILE A 156 14.48 -4.25 2.30
CA ILE A 156 14.16 -3.69 1.01
C ILE A 156 13.22 -4.65 0.30
N MET A 157 12.17 -4.11 -0.31
CA MET A 157 11.31 -4.85 -1.24
C MET A 157 11.22 -4.10 -2.57
N VAL A 158 11.11 -4.84 -3.66
CA VAL A 158 10.84 -4.34 -5.00
C VAL A 158 9.54 -4.94 -5.50
N LEU A 159 8.60 -4.09 -5.93
CA LEU A 159 7.29 -4.51 -6.39
C LEU A 159 7.04 -3.93 -7.79
N ALA A 160 6.52 -4.75 -8.71
CA ALA A 160 6.06 -4.23 -10.00
C ALA A 160 4.78 -3.40 -9.83
N GLU A 161 4.55 -2.44 -10.72
CA GLU A 161 3.35 -1.58 -10.70
C GLU A 161 2.05 -2.36 -10.88
N GLU A 162 2.06 -3.41 -11.71
CA GLU A 162 0.88 -4.21 -12.07
C GLU A 162 0.78 -5.53 -11.30
N ALA A 163 1.69 -5.82 -10.37
CA ALA A 163 1.71 -7.13 -9.71
C ALA A 163 0.65 -7.20 -8.60
N GLU A 164 -0.54 -7.67 -8.98
CA GLU A 164 -1.23 -8.67 -8.16
C GLU A 164 -0.30 -9.88 -8.02
N GLY A 165 0.59 -9.86 -7.02
CA GLY A 165 1.63 -10.87 -6.91
C GLY A 165 2.68 -10.64 -5.84
N LEU A 166 3.61 -11.59 -5.78
CA LEU A 166 4.78 -11.55 -4.91
C LEU A 166 5.70 -10.39 -5.33
N ALA A 167 6.47 -9.89 -4.36
CA ALA A 167 7.55 -8.94 -4.65
C ALA A 167 8.51 -9.53 -5.69
N LEU A 168 9.03 -8.68 -6.58
CA LEU A 168 10.12 -9.04 -7.50
C LEU A 168 11.41 -9.36 -6.73
N PHE A 169 11.55 -8.75 -5.56
CA PHE A 169 12.64 -8.96 -4.63
C PHE A 169 12.19 -8.62 -3.21
N ASP A 170 12.60 -9.43 -2.26
CA ASP A 170 12.50 -9.16 -0.84
C ASP A 170 13.78 -9.59 -0.14
N SER A 171 14.51 -8.63 0.44
CA SER A 171 15.78 -8.88 1.15
C SER A 171 15.68 -9.82 2.38
N ILE A 172 14.48 -10.24 2.77
CA ILE A 172 14.31 -11.32 3.75
C ILE A 172 14.61 -12.69 3.13
N THR A 173 14.20 -12.91 1.88
CA THR A 173 14.27 -14.22 1.20
C THR A 173 15.31 -14.26 0.10
N ASP A 174 15.61 -13.10 -0.48
CA ASP A 174 16.42 -12.96 -1.68
C ASP A 174 17.74 -12.25 -1.37
N GLU A 175 18.74 -12.56 -2.19
CA GLU A 175 20.07 -11.96 -2.15
C GLU A 175 20.51 -11.51 -3.55
N GLY A 176 21.44 -10.57 -3.63
CA GLY A 176 22.03 -10.13 -4.91
C GLY A 176 21.24 -9.02 -5.60
N GLU A 177 21.22 -9.07 -6.93
CA GLU A 177 20.63 -8.05 -7.80
C GLU A 177 19.27 -8.51 -8.33
N VAL A 178 18.38 -7.56 -8.62
CA VAL A 178 17.06 -7.83 -9.22
C VAL A 178 16.81 -6.94 -10.43
N TYR A 179 16.21 -7.50 -11.47
CA TYR A 179 15.66 -6.69 -12.56
C TYR A 179 14.29 -6.11 -12.16
N ALA A 180 14.18 -4.78 -12.21
CA ALA A 180 12.94 -4.06 -11.96
C ALA A 180 12.46 -3.42 -13.29
N PRO A 181 11.28 -3.81 -13.82
CA PRO A 181 10.66 -3.11 -14.94
C PRO A 181 10.46 -1.62 -14.64
N GLU A 182 10.36 -0.80 -15.69
CA GLU A 182 9.99 0.62 -15.55
C GLU A 182 8.70 0.76 -14.73
N GLY A 183 8.66 1.77 -13.87
CA GLY A 183 7.49 2.04 -13.04
C GLY A 183 7.41 1.21 -11.76
N SER A 184 8.26 0.18 -11.58
CA SER A 184 8.34 -0.61 -10.35
C SER A 184 8.66 0.27 -9.13
N TYR A 185 8.14 -0.14 -7.98
CA TYR A 185 8.34 0.51 -6.70
C TYR A 185 9.44 -0.17 -5.87
N VAL A 186 10.23 0.64 -5.18
CA VAL A 186 11.24 0.19 -4.22
C VAL A 186 10.89 0.80 -2.87
N VAL A 187 10.83 -0.02 -1.83
CA VAL A 187 10.61 0.45 -0.46
C VAL A 187 11.76 0.07 0.44
N CYS A 188 12.29 1.06 1.17
CA CYS A 188 13.25 0.89 2.25
C CYS A 188 12.51 0.98 3.59
N ILE A 189 12.62 -0.09 4.39
CA ILE A 189 11.96 -0.22 5.68
C ILE A 189 13.03 -0.35 6.76
N GLY A 190 13.11 0.63 7.65
CA GLY A 190 14.11 0.67 8.71
C GLY A 190 13.68 1.56 9.87
N ARG A 191 14.61 1.77 10.80
CA ARG A 191 14.44 2.68 11.94
C ARG A 191 14.81 4.11 11.54
N PRO A 192 14.27 5.14 12.23
CA PRO A 192 14.68 6.53 12.02
C PRO A 192 16.21 6.68 12.01
N GLY A 193 16.73 7.37 11.00
CA GLY A 193 18.16 7.64 10.80
C GLY A 193 18.96 6.50 10.15
N GLU A 194 18.37 5.33 9.91
CA GLU A 194 19.04 4.27 9.16
C GLU A 194 19.23 4.65 7.69
N MET A 195 20.39 4.24 7.14
CA MET A 195 20.80 4.52 5.77
C MET A 195 20.76 3.25 4.92
N PHE A 196 20.23 3.38 3.72
CA PHE A 196 20.21 2.37 2.67
C PHE A 196 20.88 2.95 1.41
N THR A 197 21.46 2.08 0.61
CA THR A 197 21.96 2.41 -0.73
C THR A 197 21.18 1.61 -1.76
N VAL A 198 20.59 2.28 -2.75
CA VAL A 198 19.98 1.66 -3.92
C VAL A 198 20.80 2.03 -5.15
N ASN A 199 21.46 1.05 -5.75
CA ASN A 199 22.22 1.23 -6.98
C ASN A 199 21.36 0.84 -8.18
N VAL A 200 21.24 1.73 -9.17
CA VAL A 200 20.47 1.53 -10.40
C VAL A 200 21.43 1.44 -11.58
N LYS A 201 21.41 0.29 -12.28
CA LYS A 201 22.20 0.03 -13.50
C LYS A 201 21.31 -0.03 -14.73
#